data_AF-A0A5C3KU18-F1
#
_entry.id   AF-A0A5C3KU18-F1
#
_cell.length_a   1.000
_cell.length_b   1.000
_cell.length_c   1.000
_cell.angle_alpha   90.00
_cell.angle_beta   90.00
_cell.angle_gamma   90.00
#
_symmetry.space_group_name_H-M   'P 1'
#
loop_
_entity.id
_entity.type
_entity.pdbx_description
1 polymer ?
#
loop_
_entity_poly.entity_id
_entity_poly.type
_entity_poly.pdbx_seq_one_letter_code
_entity_poly.pdbx_strand_id
1 'polypeptide(L)'
;MAKKKKASSPALVKQAQSPQSPTNAARPPKPTIVIPPTPSPTNGPSSGDRIVSPETGLWSPPMSPRLPQPRKLQLPSISDLWTAQSEDLKPKAEAIASPEILAIAEFQSTIKQALANLSNTLGHLEVQSDRMQQMSSDGKIREELALLKSEIEEQIARQQEELDTVHQLLVEKVRTALKDHVKTQLHAMVNDSISRVVEERVRAELNTQIPEALRQGLLGHKRQIQEVKTGIHNSEARRYNSSLQSASLSVPLRPLLRPLPTPEQSPYPIIVTTAVDESRLSSAFPLSEFPHAPAPTPIKRSVSAFASLGAISRSHSIQPMSPGPSALFPKDLKSLFALGPDATRTLLREYGLESAAPSPSIEESGSIARLRAPKLGRRVSSKGTEPAIPEESDSEDENVEVHVQDMNTFMAHIGVPFLMVPPPKQRETNAERRKKLAPLIINTTLGPIR
;
A
#
# COMPACT_ATOMS: atom_id res chain seq x y z
N MET A 1 -56.39 -14.75 -34.35
CA MET A 1 -57.09 -13.54 -34.84
C MET A 1 -57.01 -12.45 -33.77
N ALA A 2 -56.18 -11.43 -33.96
CA ALA A 2 -56.33 -10.12 -33.29
C ALA A 2 -55.58 -9.07 -34.12
N LYS A 3 -56.26 -7.97 -34.41
CA LYS A 3 -55.98 -7.05 -35.51
C LYS A 3 -54.84 -6.07 -35.20
N LYS A 4 -53.90 -6.05 -36.15
CA LYS A 4 -52.96 -5.01 -36.55
C LYS A 4 -53.61 -3.62 -36.56
N LYS A 5 -53.06 -2.64 -35.84
CA LYS A 5 -53.36 -1.21 -36.04
C LYS A 5 -52.06 -0.42 -36.18
N LYS A 6 -51.87 0.10 -37.38
CA LYS A 6 -50.76 0.90 -37.90
C LYS A 6 -51.14 2.37 -37.67
N ALA A 7 -50.28 3.18 -37.06
CA ALA A 7 -50.35 4.64 -37.05
C ALA A 7 -48.94 5.14 -37.39
N SER A 8 -48.68 5.64 -38.60
CA SER A 8 -49.04 6.97 -39.13
C SER A 8 -48.11 8.05 -38.56
N SER A 9 -46.98 8.23 -39.25
CA SER A 9 -46.09 9.39 -39.15
C SER A 9 -46.80 10.70 -39.50
N PRO A 10 -46.30 11.83 -38.99
CA PRO A 10 -46.27 13.05 -39.78
C PRO A 10 -44.84 13.55 -39.97
N ALA A 11 -44.53 13.82 -41.25
CA ALA A 11 -43.39 14.59 -41.68
C ALA A 11 -43.55 16.06 -41.24
N LEU A 12 -42.55 16.62 -40.56
CA LEU A 12 -42.46 18.05 -40.31
C LEU A 12 -41.36 18.65 -41.18
N VAL A 13 -41.81 19.58 -42.00
CA VAL A 13 -41.11 20.35 -43.02
C VAL A 13 -40.04 21.24 -42.39
N LYS A 14 -38.85 21.21 -42.99
CA LYS A 14 -37.77 22.17 -42.76
C LYS A 14 -38.17 23.53 -43.30
N GLN A 15 -38.20 24.55 -42.44
CA GLN A 15 -38.22 25.94 -42.86
C GLN A 15 -36.92 26.60 -42.37
N ALA A 16 -36.05 26.94 -43.33
CA ALA A 16 -34.84 27.69 -43.10
C ALA A 16 -35.20 29.15 -42.83
N GLN A 17 -34.88 29.65 -41.64
CA GLN A 17 -34.85 31.08 -41.32
C GLN A 17 -33.40 31.51 -41.08
N SER A 18 -33.05 32.58 -41.78
CA SER A 18 -31.78 33.30 -41.78
C SER A 18 -31.45 33.90 -40.40
N PRO A 19 -30.18 34.19 -40.09
CA PRO A 19 -29.77 34.69 -38.77
C PRO A 19 -30.08 36.18 -38.65
N GLN A 20 -31.03 36.52 -37.76
CA GLN A 20 -31.17 37.89 -37.24
C GLN A 20 -30.32 38.02 -35.97
N SER A 21 -29.47 39.04 -35.97
CA SER A 21 -28.59 39.46 -34.88
C SER A 21 -29.39 39.88 -33.63
N PRO A 22 -29.09 39.36 -32.42
CA PRO A 22 -29.66 39.93 -31.21
C PRO A 22 -28.82 41.11 -30.72
N THR A 23 -29.33 42.32 -30.96
CA THR A 23 -28.99 43.52 -30.21
C THR A 23 -29.52 43.44 -28.77
N ASN A 24 -28.65 43.77 -27.81
CA ASN A 24 -28.95 44.24 -26.46
C ASN A 24 -29.85 43.34 -25.56
N ALA A 25 -29.27 42.24 -25.07
CA ALA A 25 -29.77 41.54 -23.89
C ALA A 25 -28.91 41.90 -22.67
N ALA A 26 -29.61 42.26 -21.59
CA ALA A 26 -29.09 42.68 -20.30
C ALA A 26 -27.98 41.75 -19.76
N ARG A 27 -26.90 42.36 -19.27
CA ARG A 27 -25.85 41.67 -18.50
C ARG A 27 -26.49 40.96 -17.30
N PRO A 28 -26.29 39.65 -17.11
CA PRO A 28 -26.64 39.01 -15.85
C PRO A 28 -25.77 39.59 -14.72
N PRO A 29 -26.34 39.83 -13.52
CA PRO A 29 -25.56 40.29 -12.39
C PRO A 29 -24.48 39.25 -12.04
N LYS A 30 -23.25 39.73 -11.79
CA LYS A 30 -22.13 38.90 -11.36
C LYS A 30 -22.53 38.09 -10.12
N PRO A 31 -22.28 36.77 -10.07
CA PRO A 31 -22.50 36.01 -8.85
C PRO A 31 -21.53 36.49 -7.77
N THR A 32 -22.08 37.11 -6.73
CA THR A 32 -21.35 37.43 -5.50
C THR A 32 -21.08 36.12 -4.78
N ILE A 33 -19.85 35.62 -4.88
CA ILE A 33 -19.38 34.47 -4.10
C ILE A 33 -19.23 34.95 -2.65
N VAL A 34 -20.21 34.67 -1.81
CA VAL A 34 -20.10 34.81 -0.36
C VAL A 34 -19.23 33.65 0.12
N ILE A 35 -17.94 33.93 0.34
CA ILE A 35 -17.01 32.98 0.95
C ILE A 35 -17.39 32.90 2.44
N PRO A 36 -17.84 31.74 2.95
CA PRO A 36 -18.12 31.60 4.38
C PRO A 36 -16.83 31.82 5.19
N PRO A 37 -16.91 32.40 6.40
CA PRO A 37 -15.74 32.60 7.24
C PRO A 37 -15.05 31.26 7.48
N THR A 38 -13.79 31.18 7.05
CA THR A 38 -12.88 30.08 7.36
C THR A 38 -12.86 29.85 8.87
N PRO A 39 -13.10 28.62 9.36
CA PRO A 39 -13.03 28.33 10.77
C PRO A 39 -11.59 28.53 11.24
N SER A 40 -11.43 29.40 12.22
CA SER A 40 -10.17 29.63 12.94
C SER A 40 -9.62 28.30 13.48
N PRO A 41 -8.30 28.05 13.40
CA PRO A 41 -7.70 26.87 13.98
C PRO A 41 -7.75 26.99 15.51
N THR A 42 -8.66 26.23 16.12
CA THR A 42 -8.65 25.97 17.56
C THR A 42 -7.38 25.18 17.88
N ASN A 43 -6.42 25.87 18.48
CA ASN A 43 -5.28 25.26 19.16
C ASN A 43 -5.81 24.33 20.26
N GLY A 44 -5.67 23.02 20.04
CA GLY A 44 -5.88 21.97 21.03
C GLY A 44 -4.56 21.26 21.31
N PRO A 45 -4.21 20.98 22.58
CA PRO A 45 -2.89 20.55 22.97
C PRO A 45 -2.66 19.05 22.73
N SER A 46 -1.44 18.74 22.32
CA SER A 46 -0.61 17.63 22.78
C SER A 46 -1.27 16.69 23.80
N SER A 47 -1.50 15.45 23.38
CA SER A 47 -1.18 14.23 24.15
C SER A 47 -1.24 13.04 23.20
N GLY A 48 -0.16 12.27 23.17
CA GLY A 48 -0.05 11.08 22.33
C GLY A 48 -0.94 9.96 22.84
N ASP A 49 -1.37 9.09 21.93
CA ASP A 49 -1.57 7.70 22.26
C ASP A 49 -1.50 6.79 21.04
N ARG A 50 -0.66 5.77 21.21
CA ARG A 50 -0.68 4.41 20.67
C ARG A 50 -1.40 4.16 19.33
N ILE A 51 -0.56 3.87 18.34
CA ILE A 51 -0.87 3.00 17.21
C ILE A 51 -1.13 1.58 17.74
N VAL A 52 -2.37 1.11 17.63
CA VAL A 52 -2.71 -0.32 17.68
C VAL A 52 -3.41 -0.67 16.38
N SER A 53 -2.80 -1.62 15.66
CA SER A 53 -3.26 -2.19 14.39
C SER A 53 -4.63 -2.90 14.54
N PRO A 54 -5.46 -2.96 13.49
CA PRO A 54 -6.66 -3.77 13.49
C PRO A 54 -6.31 -5.23 13.16
N GLU A 55 -6.31 -6.10 14.17
CA GLU A 55 -6.36 -7.55 13.97
C GLU A 55 -7.74 -7.95 13.46
N THR A 56 -7.72 -8.67 12.35
CA THR A 56 -8.82 -9.46 11.78
C THR A 56 -9.36 -10.46 12.80
N GLY A 57 -10.54 -10.16 13.35
CA GLY A 57 -11.27 -11.05 14.25
C GLY A 57 -11.79 -12.29 13.50
N LEU A 58 -11.26 -13.45 13.86
CA LEU A 58 -11.87 -14.76 13.61
C LEU A 58 -13.17 -14.86 14.43
N TRP A 59 -14.30 -14.84 13.75
CA TRP A 59 -15.60 -15.15 14.33
C TRP A 59 -15.66 -16.65 14.66
N SER A 60 -15.67 -16.99 15.94
CA SER A 60 -16.03 -18.34 16.40
C SER A 60 -17.50 -18.34 16.83
N PRO A 61 -18.28 -19.39 16.52
CA PRO A 61 -19.70 -19.45 16.85
C PRO A 61 -19.94 -19.73 18.35
N PRO A 62 -21.08 -19.29 18.91
CA PRO A 62 -21.41 -19.50 20.32
C PRO A 62 -21.77 -20.97 20.59
N MET A 63 -21.12 -21.56 21.60
CA MET A 63 -21.47 -22.87 22.14
C MET A 63 -22.86 -22.84 22.76
N SER A 64 -23.72 -23.77 22.34
CA SER A 64 -25.02 -24.01 22.94
C SER A 64 -24.91 -24.56 24.38
N PRO A 65 -25.84 -24.21 25.29
CA PRO A 65 -25.87 -24.75 26.64
C PRO A 65 -26.32 -26.21 26.64
N ARG A 66 -25.47 -27.07 27.19
CA ARG A 66 -25.69 -28.51 27.35
C ARG A 66 -26.66 -28.75 28.51
N LEU A 67 -27.88 -29.20 28.21
CA LEU A 67 -28.88 -29.63 29.19
C LEU A 67 -28.40 -30.87 29.98
N PRO A 68 -28.65 -30.93 31.31
CA PRO A 68 -28.31 -32.09 32.13
C PRO A 68 -29.30 -33.24 31.91
N GLN A 69 -28.77 -34.44 31.68
CA GLN A 69 -29.54 -35.67 31.58
C GLN A 69 -30.18 -36.05 32.93
N PRO A 70 -31.41 -36.60 32.95
CA PRO A 70 -32.04 -37.08 34.17
C PRO A 70 -31.36 -38.36 34.67
N ARG A 71 -30.86 -38.31 35.90
CA ARG A 71 -30.36 -39.46 36.65
C ARG A 71 -31.52 -40.41 36.94
N LYS A 72 -31.44 -41.65 36.43
CA LYS A 72 -32.28 -42.77 36.87
C LYS A 72 -31.97 -43.07 38.34
N LEU A 73 -32.90 -42.76 39.23
CA LEU A 73 -32.91 -43.25 40.61
C LEU A 73 -33.41 -44.70 40.59
N GLN A 74 -32.51 -45.65 40.83
CA GLN A 74 -32.86 -47.02 41.17
C GLN A 74 -33.21 -47.06 42.66
N LEU A 75 -34.47 -47.32 42.99
CA LEU A 75 -34.88 -47.74 44.33
C LEU A 75 -34.66 -49.26 44.47
N PRO A 76 -34.18 -49.76 45.63
CA PRO A 76 -34.15 -51.18 45.92
C PRO A 76 -35.55 -51.73 46.24
N SER A 77 -35.86 -52.90 45.69
CA SER A 77 -37.06 -53.70 45.93
C SER A 77 -37.03 -54.30 47.34
N ILE A 78 -38.13 -54.16 48.10
CA ILE A 78 -38.28 -54.61 49.51
C ILE A 78 -39.04 -55.96 49.55
N SER A 79 -38.75 -56.90 48.65
CA SER A 79 -39.59 -58.11 48.49
C SER A 79 -38.99 -59.44 48.95
N ASP A 80 -37.76 -59.49 49.49
CA ASP A 80 -37.09 -60.77 49.79
C ASP A 80 -36.87 -61.03 51.28
N LEU A 81 -37.83 -60.69 52.15
CA LEU A 81 -37.72 -61.03 53.56
C LEU A 81 -39.09 -61.35 54.14
N TRP A 82 -39.56 -62.60 54.00
CA TRP A 82 -40.38 -63.36 54.96
C TRP A 82 -40.93 -64.63 54.27
N THR A 83 -40.10 -65.66 54.12
CA THR A 83 -40.56 -67.02 53.85
C THR A 83 -39.54 -68.02 54.36
N ALA A 84 -39.65 -68.40 55.64
CA ALA A 84 -39.17 -69.68 56.18
C ALA A 84 -39.46 -69.75 57.69
N GLN A 85 -40.68 -70.15 58.05
CA GLN A 85 -40.85 -70.86 59.32
C GLN A 85 -41.89 -71.97 59.15
N SER A 86 -41.51 -73.10 59.75
CA SER A 86 -42.37 -74.21 60.18
C SER A 86 -42.86 -75.17 59.09
N GLU A 87 -42.41 -76.42 59.22
CA GLU A 87 -43.27 -77.57 59.56
C GLU A 87 -42.43 -78.85 59.45
N ASP A 88 -42.06 -79.45 60.60
CA ASP A 88 -42.15 -80.91 60.76
C ASP A 88 -42.14 -81.28 62.25
N LEU A 89 -43.31 -81.21 62.89
CA LEU A 89 -43.59 -81.94 64.14
C LEU A 89 -45.02 -82.48 64.08
N LYS A 90 -45.13 -83.76 63.69
CA LYS A 90 -46.32 -84.61 63.84
C LYS A 90 -46.58 -84.96 65.31
N PRO A 91 -47.73 -84.58 65.91
CA PRO A 91 -48.27 -85.32 67.03
C PRO A 91 -49.23 -86.40 66.51
N LYS A 92 -48.87 -87.65 66.83
CA LYS A 92 -49.66 -88.86 66.65
C LYS A 92 -50.59 -88.97 67.87
N ALA A 93 -51.89 -88.78 67.69
CA ALA A 93 -52.90 -89.03 68.72
C ALA A 93 -54.17 -89.59 68.08
N GLU A 94 -54.10 -90.85 67.64
CA GLU A 94 -55.27 -91.70 67.48
C GLU A 94 -55.60 -92.28 68.86
N ALA A 95 -56.73 -91.88 69.43
CA ALA A 95 -57.68 -92.78 70.11
C ALA A 95 -58.70 -91.97 70.90
N ILE A 96 -59.98 -92.27 70.63
CA ILE A 96 -61.18 -91.87 71.39
C ILE A 96 -61.67 -90.43 71.08
N ALA A 97 -62.17 -90.22 69.87
CA ALA A 97 -63.09 -89.11 69.58
C ALA A 97 -64.43 -89.69 69.10
N SER A 98 -65.53 -89.27 69.75
CA SER A 98 -66.87 -89.73 69.41
C SER A 98 -67.29 -89.22 68.02
N PRO A 99 -68.14 -89.95 67.28
CA PRO A 99 -68.54 -89.59 65.90
C PRO A 99 -69.22 -88.22 65.80
N GLU A 100 -69.83 -87.73 66.87
CA GLU A 100 -70.43 -86.38 66.92
C GLU A 100 -69.37 -85.27 67.02
N ILE A 101 -68.27 -85.51 67.74
CA ILE A 101 -67.13 -84.56 67.81
C ILE A 101 -66.42 -84.47 66.47
N LEU A 102 -66.34 -85.58 65.71
CA LEU A 102 -65.85 -85.58 64.33
C LEU A 102 -66.75 -84.78 63.39
N ALA A 103 -68.08 -84.93 63.48
CA ALA A 103 -69.02 -84.14 62.67
C ALA A 103 -68.97 -82.63 63.02
N ILE A 104 -68.80 -82.27 64.29
CA ILE A 104 -68.61 -80.88 64.73
C ILE A 104 -67.26 -80.33 64.25
N ALA A 105 -66.20 -81.16 64.28
CA ALA A 105 -64.88 -80.78 63.77
C ALA A 105 -64.89 -80.59 62.25
N GLU A 106 -65.57 -81.47 61.51
CA GLU A 106 -65.79 -81.33 60.07
C GLU A 106 -66.59 -80.06 59.78
N PHE A 107 -67.72 -79.81 60.47
CA PHE A 107 -68.50 -78.58 60.30
C PHE A 107 -67.71 -77.32 60.64
N GLN A 108 -66.93 -77.33 61.73
CA GLN A 108 -66.00 -76.25 62.05
C GLN A 108 -64.92 -76.09 60.99
N SER A 109 -64.42 -77.17 60.40
CA SER A 109 -63.45 -77.11 59.31
C SER A 109 -64.08 -76.48 58.07
N THR A 110 -65.33 -76.81 57.74
CA THR A 110 -66.07 -76.26 56.61
C THR A 110 -66.39 -74.78 56.83
N ILE A 111 -66.77 -74.36 58.05
CA ILE A 111 -66.96 -72.95 58.39
C ILE A 111 -65.64 -72.21 58.31
N LYS A 112 -64.55 -72.76 58.85
CA LYS A 112 -63.22 -72.14 58.77
C LYS A 112 -62.74 -72.03 57.33
N GLN A 113 -63.00 -73.02 56.50
CA GLN A 113 -62.68 -72.99 55.07
C GLN A 113 -63.54 -71.97 54.33
N ALA A 114 -64.83 -71.87 54.64
CA ALA A 114 -65.71 -70.86 54.06
C ALA A 114 -65.29 -69.43 54.48
N LEU A 115 -64.89 -69.23 55.74
CA LEU A 115 -64.37 -67.96 56.23
C LEU A 115 -62.99 -67.62 55.66
N ALA A 116 -62.10 -68.60 55.52
CA ALA A 116 -60.81 -68.43 54.84
C ALA A 116 -61.03 -68.06 53.36
N ASN A 117 -61.99 -68.71 52.69
CA ASN A 117 -62.36 -68.38 51.32
C ASN A 117 -62.96 -66.97 51.21
N LEU A 118 -63.85 -66.57 52.12
CA LEU A 118 -64.40 -65.21 52.17
C LEU A 118 -63.32 -64.16 52.41
N SER A 119 -62.41 -64.42 53.36
CA SER A 119 -61.25 -63.58 53.65
C SER A 119 -60.34 -63.43 52.42
N ASN A 120 -60.08 -64.53 51.70
CA ASN A 120 -59.32 -64.51 50.46
C ASN A 120 -60.04 -63.72 49.35
N THR A 121 -61.37 -63.84 49.23
CA THR A 121 -62.13 -63.05 48.24
C THR A 121 -62.18 -61.57 48.60
N LEU A 122 -62.28 -61.22 49.89
CA LEU A 122 -62.23 -59.84 50.37
C LEU A 122 -60.85 -59.23 50.12
N GLY A 123 -59.76 -59.95 50.41
CA GLY A 123 -58.41 -59.50 50.06
C GLY A 123 -58.22 -59.33 48.55
N HIS A 124 -58.82 -60.20 47.73
CA HIS A 124 -58.76 -60.06 46.28
C HIS A 124 -59.57 -58.85 45.76
N LEU A 125 -60.71 -58.54 46.41
CA LEU A 125 -61.51 -57.34 46.14
C LEU A 125 -60.79 -56.07 46.57
N GLU A 126 -60.07 -56.10 47.69
CA GLU A 126 -59.24 -54.99 48.17
C GLU A 126 -58.10 -54.69 47.19
N VAL A 127 -57.36 -55.71 46.74
CA VAL A 127 -56.32 -55.57 45.71
C VAL A 127 -56.89 -55.10 44.36
N GLN A 128 -58.09 -55.55 44.00
CA GLN A 128 -58.77 -55.05 42.79
C GLN A 128 -59.26 -53.61 42.94
N SER A 129 -59.76 -53.23 44.11
CA SER A 129 -60.19 -51.87 44.41
C SER A 129 -59.01 -50.90 44.37
N ASP A 130 -57.87 -51.27 44.96
CA ASP A 130 -56.63 -50.48 44.90
C ASP A 130 -56.13 -50.33 43.47
N ARG A 131 -56.15 -51.41 42.66
CA ARG A 131 -55.83 -51.32 41.23
C ARG A 131 -56.79 -50.41 40.47
N MET A 132 -58.08 -50.46 40.77
CA MET A 132 -59.08 -49.64 40.09
C MET A 132 -58.94 -48.17 40.47
N GLN A 133 -58.61 -47.88 41.72
CA GLN A 133 -58.29 -46.52 42.19
C GLN A 133 -57.01 -46.00 41.52
N GLN A 134 -55.98 -46.85 41.38
CA GLN A 134 -54.75 -46.50 40.65
C GLN A 134 -54.98 -46.28 39.14
N MET A 135 -55.82 -47.09 38.50
CA MET A 135 -56.21 -46.89 37.10
C MET A 135 -57.03 -45.61 36.88
N SER A 136 -57.82 -45.19 37.88
CA SER A 136 -58.57 -43.94 37.82
C SER A 136 -57.66 -42.70 37.86
N SER A 137 -56.53 -42.77 38.58
CA SER A 137 -55.49 -41.72 38.50
C SER A 137 -54.72 -41.76 37.18
N ASP A 138 -54.49 -42.95 36.61
CA ASP A 138 -53.83 -43.09 35.29
C ASP A 138 -54.66 -42.50 34.15
N GLY A 139 -56.00 -42.54 34.24
CA GLY A 139 -56.89 -41.91 33.27
C GLY A 139 -56.67 -40.40 33.17
N LYS A 140 -56.58 -39.70 34.32
CA LYS A 140 -56.34 -38.24 34.37
C LYS A 140 -54.97 -37.87 33.81
N ILE A 141 -53.94 -38.65 34.14
CA ILE A 141 -52.58 -38.44 33.63
C ILE A 141 -52.55 -38.58 32.09
N ARG A 142 -53.33 -39.50 31.52
CA ARG A 142 -53.40 -39.66 30.06
C ARG A 142 -54.07 -38.47 29.37
N GLU A 143 -55.12 -37.93 29.96
CA GLU A 143 -55.80 -36.73 29.44
C GLU A 143 -54.87 -35.51 29.51
N GLU A 144 -54.19 -35.30 30.65
CA GLU A 144 -53.19 -34.24 30.80
C GLU A 144 -52.03 -34.39 29.81
N LEU A 145 -51.55 -35.63 29.57
CA LEU A 145 -50.50 -35.91 28.60
C LEU A 145 -50.97 -35.65 27.17
N ALA A 146 -52.24 -35.95 26.84
CA ALA A 146 -52.81 -35.64 25.54
C ALA A 146 -52.91 -34.11 25.30
N LEU A 147 -53.34 -33.36 26.31
CA LEU A 147 -53.35 -31.90 26.27
C LEU A 147 -51.94 -31.33 26.07
N LEU A 148 -50.97 -31.80 26.85
CA LEU A 148 -49.58 -31.35 26.74
C LEU A 148 -48.98 -31.69 25.37
N LYS A 149 -49.30 -32.85 24.79
CA LYS A 149 -48.90 -33.18 23.43
C LYS A 149 -49.49 -32.22 22.40
N SER A 150 -50.79 -31.93 22.50
CA SER A 150 -51.44 -31.00 21.58
C SER A 150 -50.86 -29.58 21.68
N GLU A 151 -50.53 -29.12 22.90
CA GLU A 151 -49.90 -27.81 23.10
C GLU A 151 -48.47 -27.77 22.54
N ILE A 152 -47.68 -28.84 22.70
CA ILE A 152 -46.35 -28.96 22.10
C ILE A 152 -46.45 -28.98 20.56
N GLU A 153 -47.39 -29.72 19.99
CA GLU A 153 -47.61 -29.76 18.54
C GLU A 153 -48.00 -28.38 17.99
N GLU A 154 -48.88 -27.65 18.68
CA GLU A 154 -49.24 -26.28 18.32
C GLU A 154 -48.05 -25.33 18.40
N GLN A 155 -47.22 -25.43 19.45
CA GLN A 155 -46.00 -24.64 19.57
C GLN A 155 -45.00 -24.94 18.46
N ILE A 156 -44.81 -26.22 18.09
CA ILE A 156 -43.94 -26.62 16.98
C ILE A 156 -44.47 -26.03 15.65
N ALA A 157 -45.78 -26.07 15.42
CA ALA A 157 -46.39 -25.49 14.23
C ALA A 157 -46.16 -23.98 14.14
N ARG A 158 -46.37 -23.24 15.25
CA ARG A 158 -46.10 -21.79 15.31
C ARG A 158 -44.63 -21.48 15.08
N GLN A 159 -43.72 -22.22 15.70
CA GLN A 159 -42.28 -22.04 15.50
C GLN A 159 -41.86 -22.33 14.07
N GLN A 160 -42.45 -23.33 13.42
CA GLN A 160 -42.15 -23.63 12.02
C GLN A 160 -42.62 -22.50 11.10
N GLU A 161 -43.81 -21.95 11.33
CA GLU A 161 -44.31 -20.78 10.58
C GLU A 161 -43.41 -19.56 10.79
N GLU A 162 -43.01 -19.27 12.04
CA GLU A 162 -42.04 -18.21 12.35
C GLU A 162 -40.70 -18.42 11.63
N LEU A 163 -40.17 -19.65 11.64
CA LEU A 163 -38.93 -19.98 10.93
C LEU A 163 -39.06 -19.78 9.42
N ASP A 164 -40.19 -20.16 8.84
CA ASP A 164 -40.44 -19.99 7.41
C ASP A 164 -40.55 -18.50 7.05
N THR A 165 -41.19 -17.68 7.88
CA THR A 165 -41.25 -16.22 7.65
C THR A 165 -39.86 -15.58 7.76
N VAL A 166 -39.06 -15.97 8.75
CA VAL A 166 -37.67 -15.49 8.91
C VAL A 166 -36.82 -15.92 7.72
N HIS A 167 -36.98 -17.15 7.26
CA HIS A 167 -36.26 -17.67 6.10
C HIS A 167 -36.62 -16.90 4.83
N GLN A 168 -37.90 -16.65 4.56
CA GLN A 168 -38.35 -15.86 3.40
C GLN A 168 -37.78 -14.43 3.44
N LEU A 169 -37.88 -13.76 4.60
CA LEU A 169 -37.34 -12.42 4.79
C LEU A 169 -35.82 -12.39 4.59
N LEU A 170 -35.11 -13.40 5.11
CA LEU A 170 -33.66 -13.51 4.93
C LEU A 170 -33.29 -13.70 3.46
N VAL A 171 -33.99 -14.59 2.74
CA VAL A 171 -33.77 -14.82 1.31
C VAL A 171 -34.02 -13.55 0.50
N GLU A 172 -35.09 -12.80 0.79
CA GLU A 172 -35.36 -11.53 0.13
C GLU A 172 -34.28 -10.49 0.40
N LYS A 173 -33.86 -10.32 1.66
CA LYS A 173 -32.79 -9.38 2.03
C LYS A 173 -31.44 -9.73 1.40
N VAL A 174 -31.09 -11.02 1.38
CA VAL A 174 -29.84 -11.47 0.75
C VAL A 174 -29.92 -11.26 -0.77
N ARG A 175 -31.06 -11.53 -1.40
CA ARG A 175 -31.26 -11.33 -2.83
C ARG A 175 -31.18 -9.86 -3.23
N THR A 176 -31.79 -8.96 -2.46
CA THR A 176 -31.72 -7.51 -2.72
C THR A 176 -30.32 -6.98 -2.52
N ALA A 177 -29.66 -7.33 -1.40
CA ALA A 177 -28.29 -6.94 -1.12
C ALA A 177 -27.31 -7.43 -2.20
N LEU A 178 -27.45 -8.69 -2.65
CA LEU A 178 -26.62 -9.24 -3.72
C LEU A 178 -26.84 -8.52 -5.05
N LYS A 179 -28.10 -8.25 -5.41
CA LYS A 179 -28.45 -7.50 -6.63
C LYS A 179 -27.83 -6.10 -6.62
N ASP A 180 -27.93 -5.39 -5.50
CA ASP A 180 -27.38 -4.04 -5.36
C ASP A 180 -25.85 -4.05 -5.40
N HIS A 181 -25.21 -5.05 -4.78
CA HIS A 181 -23.76 -5.22 -4.82
C HIS A 181 -23.26 -5.48 -6.24
N VAL A 182 -23.85 -6.43 -6.96
CA VAL A 182 -23.49 -6.74 -8.35
C VAL A 182 -23.73 -5.54 -9.26
N LYS A 183 -24.87 -4.85 -9.09
CA LYS A 183 -25.17 -3.65 -9.86
C LYS A 183 -24.13 -2.54 -9.63
N THR A 184 -23.73 -2.32 -8.37
CA THR A 184 -22.71 -1.32 -8.01
C THR A 184 -21.35 -1.68 -8.62
N GLN A 185 -20.92 -2.94 -8.50
CA GLN A 185 -19.67 -3.40 -9.11
C GLN A 185 -19.70 -3.26 -10.64
N LEU A 186 -20.79 -3.66 -11.28
CA LEU A 186 -20.94 -3.55 -12.73
C LEU A 186 -20.88 -2.10 -13.19
N HIS A 187 -21.56 -1.18 -12.50
CA HIS A 187 -21.49 0.25 -12.82
C HIS A 187 -20.07 0.79 -12.66
N ALA A 188 -19.34 0.40 -11.61
CA ALA A 188 -17.94 0.80 -11.44
C ALA A 188 -17.06 0.29 -12.59
N MET A 189 -17.16 -1.00 -12.95
CA MET A 189 -16.41 -1.58 -14.07
C MET A 189 -16.75 -0.93 -15.41
N VAL A 190 -18.04 -0.68 -15.66
CA VAL A 190 -18.50 -0.01 -16.88
C VAL A 190 -17.96 1.42 -16.92
N ASN A 191 -18.06 2.18 -15.83
CA ASN A 191 -17.54 3.55 -15.77
C ASN A 191 -16.02 3.60 -15.98
N ASP A 192 -15.27 2.66 -15.40
CA ASP A 192 -13.82 2.55 -15.61
C ASP A 192 -13.50 2.25 -17.07
N SER A 193 -14.24 1.33 -17.71
CA SER A 193 -14.05 0.99 -19.12
C SER A 193 -14.38 2.16 -20.05
N ILE A 194 -15.48 2.87 -19.79
CA ILE A 194 -15.87 4.06 -20.54
C ILE A 194 -14.83 5.16 -20.35
N SER A 195 -14.36 5.41 -19.13
CA SER A 195 -13.35 6.43 -18.84
C SER A 195 -12.07 6.17 -19.62
N ARG A 196 -11.60 4.91 -19.66
CA ARG A 196 -10.42 4.52 -20.46
C ARG A 196 -10.61 4.77 -21.95
N VAL A 197 -11.75 4.34 -22.51
CA VAL A 197 -12.03 4.52 -23.95
C VAL A 197 -12.17 6.01 -24.31
N VAL A 198 -12.82 6.79 -23.44
CA VAL A 198 -12.95 8.25 -23.62
C VAL A 198 -11.59 8.93 -23.55
N GLU A 199 -10.76 8.62 -22.55
CA GLU A 199 -9.41 9.15 -22.44
C GLU A 199 -8.55 8.83 -23.66
N GLU A 200 -8.62 7.59 -24.16
CA GLU A 200 -7.88 7.16 -25.35
C GLU A 200 -8.35 7.89 -26.62
N ARG A 201 -9.66 7.98 -26.84
CA ARG A 201 -10.23 8.72 -27.99
C ARG A 201 -9.92 10.21 -27.91
N VAL A 202 -10.12 10.83 -26.75
CA VAL A 202 -9.78 12.24 -26.53
C VAL A 202 -8.29 12.46 -26.77
N ARG A 203 -7.41 11.57 -26.30
CA ARG A 203 -5.96 11.66 -26.57
C ARG A 203 -5.65 11.54 -28.06
N ALA A 204 -6.29 10.62 -28.78
CA ALA A 204 -6.10 10.43 -30.22
C ALA A 204 -6.61 11.64 -31.03
N GLU A 205 -7.78 12.18 -30.68
CA GLU A 205 -8.33 13.38 -31.31
C GLU A 205 -7.47 14.61 -31.01
N LEU A 206 -7.01 14.80 -29.78
CA LEU A 206 -6.06 15.87 -29.42
C LEU A 206 -4.70 15.72 -30.12
N ASN A 207 -4.26 14.48 -30.42
CA ASN A 207 -3.07 14.24 -31.23
C ASN A 207 -3.28 14.62 -32.70
N THR A 208 -4.50 14.45 -33.21
CA THR A 208 -4.84 14.77 -34.60
C THR A 208 -5.11 16.28 -34.79
N GLN A 209 -5.78 16.91 -33.83
CA GLN A 209 -6.20 18.31 -33.92
C GLN A 209 -5.08 19.30 -33.58
N ILE A 210 -4.11 18.92 -32.76
CA ILE A 210 -3.02 19.80 -32.35
C ILE A 210 -1.78 19.48 -33.19
N PRO A 211 -1.39 20.34 -34.15
CA PRO A 211 -0.20 20.12 -34.97
C PRO A 211 1.05 19.93 -34.12
N GLU A 212 1.94 19.03 -34.54
CA GLU A 212 3.17 18.71 -33.81
C GLU A 212 4.06 19.95 -33.60
N ALA A 213 4.13 20.83 -34.60
CA ALA A 213 4.86 22.10 -34.50
C ALA A 213 4.37 22.97 -33.32
N LEU A 214 3.05 23.04 -33.09
CA LEU A 214 2.50 23.79 -31.96
C LEU A 214 2.84 23.13 -30.62
N ARG A 215 2.87 21.80 -30.57
CA ARG A 215 3.28 21.05 -29.36
C ARG A 215 4.73 21.29 -29.01
N GLN A 216 5.61 21.21 -30.01
CA GLN A 216 7.03 21.51 -29.85
C GLN A 216 7.23 22.98 -29.41
N GLY A 217 6.47 23.91 -29.99
CA GLY A 217 6.46 25.32 -29.56
C GLY A 217 6.02 25.51 -28.12
N LEU A 218 4.92 24.87 -27.69
CA LEU A 218 4.45 24.91 -26.30
C LEU A 218 5.46 24.30 -25.32
N LEU A 219 6.14 23.21 -25.71
CA LEU A 219 7.22 22.63 -24.90
C LEU A 219 8.41 23.60 -24.78
N GLY A 220 8.78 24.26 -25.88
CA GLY A 220 9.80 25.31 -25.89
C GLY A 220 9.44 26.47 -24.96
N HIS A 221 8.23 27.03 -25.08
CA HIS A 221 7.77 28.12 -24.21
C HIS A 221 7.66 27.70 -22.75
N LYS A 222 7.14 26.49 -22.47
CA LYS A 222 7.07 25.96 -21.10
C LYS A 222 8.46 25.88 -20.49
N ARG A 223 9.44 25.40 -21.26
CA ARG A 223 10.82 25.34 -20.83
C ARG A 223 11.39 26.73 -20.59
N GLN A 224 11.21 27.67 -21.52
CA GLN A 224 11.65 29.06 -21.34
C GLN A 224 11.06 29.69 -20.08
N ILE A 225 9.77 29.46 -19.79
CA ILE A 225 9.11 29.92 -18.56
C ILE A 225 9.78 29.29 -17.33
N GLN A 226 10.11 28.00 -17.37
CA GLN A 226 10.81 27.34 -16.27
C GLN A 226 12.23 27.91 -16.11
N GLU A 227 12.96 28.18 -17.19
CA GLU A 227 14.29 28.81 -17.17
C GLU A 227 14.22 30.20 -16.52
N VAL A 228 13.25 31.03 -16.92
CA VAL A 228 13.02 32.35 -16.32
C VAL A 228 12.67 32.23 -14.84
N LYS A 229 11.78 31.30 -14.46
CA LYS A 229 11.42 31.06 -13.06
C LYS A 229 12.63 30.64 -12.23
N THR A 230 13.46 29.73 -12.74
CA THR A 230 14.71 29.33 -12.07
C THR A 230 15.67 30.49 -11.96
N GLY A 231 15.79 31.32 -13.00
CA GLY A 231 16.63 32.51 -13.00
C GLY A 231 16.21 33.52 -11.94
N ILE A 232 14.90 33.80 -11.84
CA ILE A 232 14.35 34.69 -10.81
C ILE A 232 14.62 34.12 -9.42
N HIS A 233 14.27 32.86 -9.16
CA HIS A 233 14.52 32.22 -7.88
C HIS A 233 16.00 32.25 -7.50
N ASN A 234 16.89 31.93 -8.45
CA ASN A 234 18.33 31.94 -8.23
C ASN A 234 18.87 33.35 -7.99
N SER A 235 18.35 34.36 -8.70
CA SER A 235 18.72 35.77 -8.46
C SER A 235 18.29 36.24 -7.07
N GLU A 236 17.10 35.84 -6.61
CA GLU A 236 16.60 36.16 -5.28
C GLU A 236 17.40 35.42 -4.20
N ALA A 237 17.67 34.13 -4.40
CA ALA A 237 18.49 33.33 -3.51
C ALA A 237 19.92 33.89 -3.40
N ARG A 238 20.54 34.31 -4.51
CA ARG A 238 21.85 35.00 -4.51
C ARG A 238 21.80 36.31 -3.75
N ARG A 239 20.77 37.14 -3.98
CA ARG A 239 20.59 38.40 -3.24
C ARG A 239 20.45 38.16 -1.74
N TYR A 240 19.69 37.15 -1.34
CA TYR A 240 19.54 36.76 0.06
C TYR A 240 20.89 36.28 0.64
N ASN A 241 21.54 35.34 -0.03
CA ASN A 241 22.83 34.79 0.41
C ASN A 241 23.93 35.87 0.47
N SER A 242 23.92 36.85 -0.44
CA SER A 242 24.87 37.98 -0.41
C SER A 242 24.67 38.91 0.79
N SER A 243 23.45 38.97 1.32
CA SER A 243 23.14 39.80 2.49
C SER A 243 23.57 39.15 3.80
N LEU A 244 23.91 37.86 3.78
CA LEU A 244 24.43 37.14 4.93
C LEU A 244 25.85 37.64 5.22
N GLN A 245 25.99 38.37 6.32
CA GLN A 245 27.28 38.83 6.80
C GLN A 245 28.12 37.65 7.28
N SER A 246 29.45 37.77 7.23
CA SER A 246 30.40 36.74 7.69
C SER A 246 30.18 36.31 9.15
N ALA A 247 29.56 37.15 9.99
CA ALA A 247 29.21 36.83 11.37
C ALA A 247 28.01 35.86 11.52
N SER A 248 27.28 35.57 10.44
CA SER A 248 26.01 34.81 10.47
C SER A 248 26.12 33.38 9.92
N LEU A 249 27.14 32.63 10.36
CA LEU A 249 27.45 31.27 9.87
C LEU A 249 26.34 30.22 10.10
N SER A 250 25.40 30.48 11.00
CA SER A 250 24.27 29.61 11.35
C SER A 250 22.97 29.95 10.64
N VAL A 251 22.93 31.02 9.84
CA VAL A 251 21.72 31.39 9.08
C VAL A 251 21.63 30.49 7.85
N PRO A 252 20.46 29.89 7.58
CA PRO A 252 20.32 28.97 6.46
C PRO A 252 20.44 29.68 5.12
N LEU A 253 21.25 29.11 4.24
CA LEU A 253 21.39 29.47 2.84
C LEU A 253 20.10 29.13 2.09
N ARG A 254 19.70 30.03 1.18
CA ARG A 254 18.64 29.71 0.23
C ARG A 254 19.20 28.86 -0.90
N PRO A 255 18.62 27.68 -1.16
CA PRO A 255 19.13 26.78 -2.17
C PRO A 255 18.90 27.30 -3.58
N LEU A 256 19.95 27.21 -4.40
CA LEU A 256 19.87 27.46 -5.83
C LEU A 256 19.26 26.25 -6.54
N LEU A 257 18.37 26.52 -7.48
CA LEU A 257 17.86 25.50 -8.39
C LEU A 257 18.90 25.24 -9.48
N ARG A 258 19.07 23.97 -9.84
CA ARG A 258 19.98 23.57 -10.92
C ARG A 258 19.51 24.14 -12.26
N PRO A 259 20.43 24.49 -13.17
CA PRO A 259 20.06 24.89 -14.52
C PRO A 259 19.29 23.75 -15.19
N LEU A 260 18.25 24.09 -15.95
CA LEU A 260 17.54 23.09 -16.74
C LEU A 260 18.53 22.48 -17.74
N PRO A 261 18.58 21.14 -17.87
CA PRO A 261 19.46 20.50 -18.83
C PRO A 261 19.12 21.07 -20.21
N THR A 262 20.14 21.58 -20.90
CA THR A 262 19.97 21.98 -22.30
C THR A 262 19.57 20.75 -23.11
N PRO A 263 18.84 20.90 -24.23
CA PRO A 263 18.36 19.73 -24.97
C PRO A 263 19.54 18.95 -25.56
N GLU A 264 20.69 19.61 -25.73
CA GLU A 264 22.00 19.04 -26.11
C GLU A 264 22.65 18.22 -24.99
N GLN A 265 22.42 18.59 -23.71
CA GLN A 265 23.03 17.93 -22.55
C GLN A 265 22.19 16.78 -22.00
N SER A 266 20.87 16.80 -22.23
CA SER A 266 20.08 15.60 -21.94
C SER A 266 20.50 14.53 -22.93
N PRO A 267 20.97 13.35 -22.49
CA PRO A 267 21.11 12.21 -23.37
C PRO A 267 19.70 11.82 -23.79
N TYR A 268 19.15 12.48 -24.80
CA TYR A 268 17.99 11.98 -25.48
C TYR A 268 18.38 10.57 -25.90
N PRO A 269 17.68 9.51 -25.46
CA PRO A 269 17.65 8.35 -26.30
C PRO A 269 17.15 8.91 -27.63
N ILE A 270 17.98 8.89 -28.66
CA ILE A 270 17.49 9.02 -30.02
C ILE A 270 16.44 7.93 -30.08
N ILE A 271 15.17 8.33 -29.97
CA ILE A 271 14.06 7.45 -30.25
C ILE A 271 14.21 7.28 -31.74
N VAL A 272 15.06 6.32 -32.14
CA VAL A 272 15.05 5.78 -33.48
C VAL A 272 13.65 5.20 -33.54
N THR A 273 12.74 6.00 -34.07
CA THR A 273 11.48 5.54 -34.60
C THR A 273 11.86 4.61 -35.75
N THR A 274 12.31 3.41 -35.39
CA THR A 274 12.16 2.24 -36.23
C THR A 274 10.65 2.07 -36.31
N ALA A 275 10.06 2.81 -37.24
CA ALA A 275 8.83 2.42 -37.87
C ALA A 275 9.14 1.05 -38.47
N VAL A 276 8.95 0.01 -37.65
CA VAL A 276 8.68 -1.34 -38.12
C VAL A 276 7.29 -1.24 -38.75
N ASP A 277 7.25 -0.66 -39.94
CA ASP A 277 6.17 -0.85 -40.89
C ASP A 277 6.45 -2.20 -41.54
N GLU A 278 6.02 -3.27 -40.86
CA GLU A 278 6.15 -4.65 -41.32
C GLU A 278 5.18 -5.00 -42.47
N SER A 279 4.70 -4.00 -43.21
CA SER A 279 3.61 -4.18 -44.16
C SER A 279 3.78 -3.41 -45.48
N ARG A 280 4.98 -3.42 -46.09
CA ARG A 280 5.11 -3.27 -47.55
C ARG A 280 6.23 -4.13 -48.15
N LEU A 281 5.86 -5.36 -48.51
CA LEU A 281 6.54 -6.10 -49.55
C LEU A 281 6.39 -5.38 -50.90
N SER A 282 7.49 -5.38 -51.66
CA SER A 282 7.58 -5.11 -53.10
C SER A 282 7.31 -3.68 -53.61
N SER A 283 8.39 -2.94 -53.86
CA SER A 283 8.69 -2.51 -55.23
C SER A 283 10.16 -2.08 -55.36
N ALA A 284 10.86 -2.72 -56.30
CA ALA A 284 12.26 -2.53 -56.62
C ALA A 284 12.61 -1.09 -57.01
N PHE A 285 13.77 -0.63 -56.55
CA PHE A 285 14.53 0.43 -57.22
C PHE A 285 15.93 -0.09 -57.59
N PRO A 286 16.43 0.25 -58.78
CA PRO A 286 17.61 -0.38 -59.37
C PRO A 286 18.92 0.18 -58.80
N LEU A 287 19.94 -0.66 -58.90
CA LEU A 287 21.34 -0.42 -58.55
C LEU A 287 21.86 0.92 -59.10
N SER A 288 22.43 1.74 -58.21
CA SER A 288 23.41 2.75 -58.57
C SER A 288 24.79 2.25 -58.13
N GLU A 289 25.58 1.91 -59.13
CA GLU A 289 26.97 1.47 -59.06
C GLU A 289 27.87 2.67 -58.72
N PHE A 290 28.41 2.72 -57.50
CA PHE A 290 29.54 3.57 -57.14
C PHE A 290 30.55 2.77 -56.29
N PRO A 291 31.86 2.81 -56.63
CA PRO A 291 32.86 1.96 -55.99
C PRO A 291 33.36 2.53 -54.65
N HIS A 292 33.45 1.64 -53.67
CA HIS A 292 34.36 1.57 -52.53
C HIS A 292 34.86 2.87 -51.86
N ALA A 293 34.21 3.21 -50.74
CA ALA A 293 34.89 3.80 -49.58
C ALA A 293 35.29 2.68 -48.58
N PRO A 294 36.42 2.82 -47.87
CA PRO A 294 36.95 1.80 -46.97
C PRO A 294 36.05 1.56 -45.74
N ALA A 295 36.01 0.30 -45.33
CA ALA A 295 35.08 -0.28 -44.36
C ALA A 295 34.96 0.49 -43.02
N PRO A 296 33.72 0.75 -42.55
CA PRO A 296 33.49 1.15 -41.16
C PRO A 296 33.69 -0.09 -40.27
N THR A 297 34.63 0.01 -39.35
CA THR A 297 34.86 -1.00 -38.31
C THR A 297 33.60 -1.17 -37.45
N PRO A 298 33.15 -2.42 -37.20
CA PRO A 298 31.97 -2.66 -36.37
C PRO A 298 32.34 -2.45 -34.89
N ILE A 299 31.95 -1.30 -34.34
CA ILE A 299 31.93 -1.08 -32.89
C ILE A 299 30.82 -1.97 -32.32
N LYS A 300 31.22 -3.14 -31.81
CA LYS A 300 30.35 -4.01 -31.00
C LYS A 300 30.00 -3.26 -29.70
N ARG A 301 28.88 -2.53 -29.68
CA ARG A 301 28.26 -2.08 -28.43
C ARG A 301 27.74 -3.31 -27.70
N SER A 302 28.45 -3.75 -26.67
CA SER A 302 27.92 -4.68 -25.68
C SER A 302 26.81 -3.98 -24.91
N VAL A 303 25.57 -4.18 -25.31
CA VAL A 303 24.42 -3.92 -24.45
C VAL A 303 24.48 -4.96 -23.34
N SER A 304 25.02 -4.54 -22.20
CA SER A 304 25.01 -5.30 -20.96
C SER A 304 23.56 -5.59 -20.57
N ALA A 305 23.30 -6.87 -20.38
CA ALA A 305 22.04 -7.42 -19.93
C ALA A 305 21.68 -6.85 -18.55
N PHE A 306 20.67 -5.98 -18.50
CA PHE A 306 19.86 -5.75 -17.31
C PHE A 306 18.44 -6.22 -17.62
N ALA A 307 18.31 -7.54 -17.82
CA ALA A 307 17.02 -8.20 -17.85
C ALA A 307 16.57 -8.41 -16.40
N SER A 308 15.74 -7.50 -15.88
CA SER A 308 14.88 -7.81 -14.74
C SER A 308 13.48 -7.24 -14.99
N LEU A 309 12.66 -8.12 -15.56
CA LEU A 309 11.21 -8.29 -15.41
C LEU A 309 10.43 -7.13 -14.78
N GLY A 310 9.71 -6.42 -15.65
CA GLY A 310 8.62 -5.52 -15.27
C GLY A 310 8.15 -4.77 -16.51
N ALA A 311 7.22 -5.35 -17.26
CA ALA A 311 6.51 -4.68 -18.34
C ALA A 311 5.61 -3.57 -17.77
N ILE A 312 6.23 -2.47 -17.33
CA ILE A 312 5.53 -1.23 -17.07
C ILE A 312 5.43 -0.58 -18.45
N SER A 313 4.23 -0.59 -19.04
CA SER A 313 3.84 0.35 -20.10
C SER A 313 3.95 1.76 -19.54
N ARG A 314 5.18 2.22 -19.38
CA ARG A 314 5.56 3.51 -18.87
C ARG A 314 5.67 4.36 -20.13
N SER A 315 4.52 4.82 -20.61
CA SER A 315 4.45 6.08 -21.34
C SER A 315 4.94 7.14 -20.37
N HIS A 316 6.25 7.19 -20.18
CA HIS A 316 6.96 8.26 -19.54
C HIS A 316 6.72 9.47 -20.41
N SER A 317 5.58 10.12 -20.17
CA SER A 317 5.47 11.55 -20.38
C SER A 317 6.77 12.10 -19.80
N ILE A 318 7.63 12.58 -20.70
CA ILE A 318 8.86 13.29 -20.37
C ILE A 318 8.36 14.59 -19.74
N GLN A 319 7.80 14.50 -18.53
CA GLN A 319 7.51 15.66 -17.75
C GLN A 319 8.88 16.22 -17.43
N PRO A 320 9.20 17.44 -17.90
CA PRO A 320 10.44 18.08 -17.54
C PRO A 320 10.47 18.12 -16.02
N MET A 321 11.38 17.33 -15.43
CA MET A 321 11.51 17.26 -13.99
C MET A 321 11.68 18.69 -13.50
N SER A 322 10.82 19.11 -12.58
CA SER A 322 10.89 20.45 -12.03
C SER A 322 12.31 20.66 -11.49
N PRO A 323 12.98 21.76 -11.86
CA PRO A 323 14.35 22.02 -11.45
C PRO A 323 14.38 22.11 -9.93
N GLY A 324 14.84 21.03 -9.31
CA GLY A 324 14.98 20.91 -7.86
C GLY A 324 16.38 21.30 -7.42
N PRO A 325 16.54 21.77 -6.17
CA PRO A 325 17.86 22.00 -5.60
C PRO A 325 18.66 20.70 -5.54
N SER A 326 19.99 20.82 -5.54
CA SER A 326 20.87 19.66 -5.32
C SER A 326 20.60 19.05 -3.94
N ALA A 327 20.64 17.71 -3.85
CA ALA A 327 20.57 17.02 -2.57
C ALA A 327 21.79 17.32 -1.68
N LEU A 328 22.90 17.71 -2.29
CA LEU A 328 24.15 18.09 -1.63
C LEU A 328 24.22 19.59 -1.29
N PHE A 329 23.16 20.36 -1.57
CA PHE A 329 23.17 21.79 -1.28
C PHE A 329 23.26 22.02 0.25
N PRO A 330 24.29 22.71 0.74
CA PRO A 330 24.48 22.91 2.17
C PRO A 330 23.39 23.78 2.76
N LYS A 331 22.90 23.41 3.95
CA LYS A 331 21.86 24.18 4.64
C LYS A 331 22.38 25.52 5.11
N ASP A 332 23.60 25.57 5.64
CA ASP A 332 24.21 26.76 6.22
C ASP A 332 25.68 26.90 5.76
N LEU A 333 26.29 28.08 5.93
CA LEU A 333 27.70 28.33 5.61
C LEU A 333 28.64 27.39 6.37
N LYS A 334 28.32 27.03 7.62
CA LYS A 334 29.09 26.04 8.38
C LYS A 334 29.11 24.66 7.71
N SER A 335 27.97 24.23 7.15
CA SER A 335 27.88 22.96 6.44
C SER A 335 28.58 23.00 5.08
N LEU A 336 28.64 24.17 4.45
CA LEU A 336 29.42 24.38 3.22
C LEU A 336 30.92 24.18 3.50
N PHE A 337 31.45 24.73 4.60
CA PHE A 337 32.86 24.53 4.99
C PHE A 337 33.20 23.13 5.51
N ALA A 338 32.19 22.38 5.94
CA ALA A 338 32.36 20.98 6.32
C ALA A 338 32.32 20.02 5.10
N LEU A 339 32.05 20.55 3.90
CA LEU A 339 31.94 19.76 2.68
C LEU A 339 33.33 19.33 2.20
N GLY A 340 33.54 18.02 2.02
CA GLY A 340 34.81 17.49 1.51
C GLY A 340 35.05 17.82 0.03
N PRO A 341 36.29 17.65 -0.46
CA PRO A 341 36.69 18.01 -1.83
C PRO A 341 35.84 17.33 -2.91
N ASP A 342 35.57 16.04 -2.77
CA ASP A 342 34.77 15.30 -3.75
C ASP A 342 33.31 15.75 -3.80
N ALA A 343 32.74 16.09 -2.65
CA ALA A 343 31.37 16.57 -2.56
C ALA A 343 31.24 17.99 -3.13
N THR A 344 32.24 18.86 -2.93
CA THR A 344 32.30 20.19 -3.57
C THR A 344 32.42 20.08 -5.10
N ARG A 345 33.27 19.17 -5.62
CA ARG A 345 33.36 18.92 -7.07
C ARG A 345 32.05 18.39 -7.65
N THR A 346 31.41 17.45 -6.97
CA THR A 346 30.10 16.93 -7.36
C THR A 346 29.05 18.05 -7.39
N LEU A 347 29.08 18.95 -6.40
CA LEU A 347 28.21 20.12 -6.36
C LEU A 347 28.47 21.05 -7.56
N LEU A 348 29.73 21.39 -7.84
CA LEU A 348 30.10 22.19 -9.02
C LEU A 348 29.62 21.54 -10.32
N ARG A 349 29.73 20.21 -10.46
CA ARG A 349 29.22 19.46 -11.61
C ARG A 349 27.72 19.63 -11.79
N GLU A 350 26.96 19.44 -10.71
CA GLU A 350 25.50 19.55 -10.74
C GLU A 350 25.00 20.95 -11.11
N TYR A 351 25.79 21.98 -10.81
CA TYR A 351 25.50 23.37 -11.17
C TYR A 351 26.16 23.82 -12.49
N GLY A 352 26.90 22.94 -13.17
CA GLY A 352 27.57 23.25 -14.44
C GLY A 352 28.72 24.25 -14.30
N LEU A 353 29.41 24.24 -13.15
CA LEU A 353 30.51 25.14 -12.80
C LEU A 353 31.89 24.47 -12.87
N GLU A 354 31.96 23.18 -13.21
CA GLU A 354 33.24 22.50 -13.41
C GLU A 354 34.04 23.25 -14.49
N SER A 355 35.13 23.87 -14.07
CA SER A 355 36.09 24.44 -14.99
C SER A 355 36.64 23.30 -15.84
N ALA A 356 36.56 23.43 -17.16
CA ALA A 356 37.02 22.42 -18.12
C ALA A 356 38.54 22.13 -18.07
N ALA A 357 39.24 22.55 -17.02
CA ALA A 357 40.57 22.06 -16.70
C ALA A 357 40.38 20.65 -16.14
N PRO A 358 40.68 19.58 -16.90
CA PRO A 358 40.80 18.28 -16.31
C PRO A 358 41.89 18.43 -15.25
N SER A 359 41.51 18.40 -13.97
CA SER A 359 42.46 18.00 -12.97
C SER A 359 43.01 16.67 -13.47
N PRO A 360 44.34 16.48 -13.52
CA PRO A 360 44.89 15.17 -13.76
C PRO A 360 44.47 14.34 -12.56
N SER A 361 43.25 13.81 -12.61
CA SER A 361 42.93 12.60 -11.89
C SER A 361 44.04 11.68 -12.34
N ILE A 362 44.94 11.39 -11.41
CA ILE A 362 45.81 10.24 -11.48
C ILE A 362 44.84 9.10 -11.68
N GLU A 363 44.48 8.82 -12.94
CA GLU A 363 43.87 7.59 -13.30
C GLU A 363 44.89 6.58 -12.81
N GLU A 364 44.49 5.85 -11.77
CA GLU A 364 45.02 4.55 -11.39
C GLU A 364 45.06 3.68 -12.65
N SER A 365 46.02 3.96 -13.52
CA SER A 365 46.37 3.24 -14.74
C SER A 365 47.16 1.99 -14.35
N GLY A 366 46.72 1.33 -13.28
CA GLY A 366 47.58 0.46 -12.48
C GLY A 366 46.88 -0.74 -11.86
N SER A 367 45.70 -1.18 -12.30
CA SER A 367 45.19 -2.49 -11.84
C SER A 367 44.08 -3.15 -12.67
N ILE A 368 44.08 -3.04 -14.01
CA ILE A 368 43.31 -3.98 -14.86
C ILE A 368 44.22 -4.66 -15.87
N ALA A 369 45.13 -5.52 -15.37
CA ALA A 369 45.67 -6.64 -16.14
C ALA A 369 46.37 -7.65 -15.21
N ARG A 370 45.60 -8.49 -14.50
CA ARG A 370 45.92 -9.92 -14.28
C ARG A 370 44.81 -10.61 -13.50
N LEU A 371 43.90 -11.23 -14.25
CA LEU A 371 43.14 -12.39 -13.79
C LEU A 371 44.13 -13.48 -13.37
N ARG A 372 44.39 -13.64 -12.06
CA ARG A 372 45.06 -14.82 -11.51
C ARG A 372 44.14 -15.48 -10.50
N ALA A 373 43.81 -16.74 -10.78
CA ALA A 373 42.88 -17.61 -10.08
C ALA A 373 43.10 -17.68 -8.55
N PRO A 374 42.06 -18.01 -7.76
CA PRO A 374 42.15 -18.10 -6.31
C PRO A 374 42.96 -19.34 -5.91
N LYS A 375 44.16 -19.15 -5.35
CA LYS A 375 44.90 -20.21 -4.65
C LYS A 375 44.69 -20.06 -3.15
N LEU A 376 43.88 -20.98 -2.62
CA LEU A 376 43.83 -21.34 -1.21
C LEU A 376 45.23 -21.69 -0.69
N GLY A 377 45.54 -21.16 0.49
CA GLY A 377 46.52 -21.74 1.40
C GLY A 377 47.74 -20.88 1.70
N ARG A 378 47.89 -20.59 2.99
CA ARG A 378 49.10 -20.88 3.80
C ARG A 378 49.55 -19.70 4.67
N ARG A 379 49.06 -19.76 5.90
CA ARG A 379 49.69 -19.33 7.16
C ARG A 379 51.22 -19.53 7.12
N VAL A 380 52.00 -18.54 7.56
CA VAL A 380 53.14 -18.63 8.52
C VAL A 380 53.83 -17.25 8.65
N SER A 381 53.85 -16.77 9.89
CA SER A 381 54.92 -16.10 10.65
C SER A 381 55.97 -15.19 9.99
N SER A 382 56.17 -14.05 10.68
CA SER A 382 57.41 -13.32 10.96
C SER A 382 58.21 -12.76 9.79
N LYS A 383 58.57 -11.48 9.86
CA LYS A 383 59.78 -10.96 10.54
C LYS A 383 59.92 -9.48 10.18
N GLY A 384 60.33 -8.67 11.15
CA GLY A 384 60.42 -7.21 11.03
C GLY A 384 61.19 -6.76 9.79
N THR A 385 60.60 -5.80 9.09
CA THR A 385 61.25 -4.93 8.11
C THR A 385 60.97 -3.52 8.60
N GLU A 386 62.03 -2.74 8.82
CA GLU A 386 61.97 -1.33 9.19
C GLU A 386 61.03 -0.56 8.27
N PRO A 387 60.20 0.36 8.80
CA PRO A 387 59.43 1.26 7.96
C PRO A 387 60.40 2.26 7.33
N ALA A 388 60.73 2.05 6.06
CA ALA A 388 61.20 3.14 5.21
C ALA A 388 60.11 4.22 5.26
N ILE A 389 60.42 5.32 5.93
CA ILE A 389 59.60 6.53 6.02
C ILE A 389 59.25 6.90 4.57
N PRO A 390 57.98 6.80 4.15
CA PRO A 390 57.57 7.33 2.87
C PRO A 390 57.85 8.82 2.93
N GLU A 391 58.65 9.35 2.00
CA GLU A 391 58.78 10.78 1.85
C GLU A 391 57.38 11.34 1.63
N GLU A 392 56.84 11.99 2.66
CA GLU A 392 55.59 12.74 2.67
C GLU A 392 55.74 13.83 1.60
N SER A 393 55.36 13.43 0.38
CA SER A 393 55.51 14.19 -0.84
C SER A 393 54.49 15.30 -0.86
N ASP A 394 54.91 16.48 -1.32
CA ASP A 394 54.21 17.77 -1.53
C ASP A 394 52.81 17.72 -2.21
N SER A 395 52.24 16.53 -2.44
CA SER A 395 50.96 16.27 -3.10
C SER A 395 49.71 16.58 -2.25
N GLU A 396 49.80 16.59 -0.92
CA GLU A 396 48.64 16.93 -0.07
C GLU A 396 48.29 18.42 -0.13
N ASP A 397 49.30 19.29 -0.27
CA ASP A 397 49.12 20.74 -0.34
C ASP A 397 48.42 21.17 -1.64
N GLU A 398 48.70 20.51 -2.76
CA GLU A 398 48.04 20.80 -4.05
C GLU A 398 46.53 20.51 -4.00
N ASN A 399 46.11 19.44 -3.30
CA ASN A 399 44.71 19.06 -3.24
C ASN A 399 43.89 20.03 -2.37
N VAL A 400 44.51 20.60 -1.32
CA VAL A 400 43.88 21.62 -0.47
C VAL A 400 43.65 22.92 -1.25
N GLU A 401 44.63 23.36 -2.05
CA GLU A 401 44.50 24.59 -2.84
C GLU A 401 43.39 24.47 -3.91
N VAL A 402 43.31 23.33 -4.60
CA VAL A 402 42.23 23.06 -5.57
C VAL A 402 40.86 23.07 -4.88
N HIS A 403 40.75 22.45 -3.69
CA HIS A 403 39.50 22.46 -2.94
C HIS A 403 39.07 23.88 -2.52
N VAL A 404 40.02 24.71 -2.08
CA VAL A 404 39.75 26.12 -1.72
C VAL A 404 39.30 26.90 -2.96
N GLN A 405 39.89 26.65 -4.13
CA GLN A 405 39.49 27.27 -5.39
C GLN A 405 38.08 26.84 -5.82
N ASP A 406 37.76 25.55 -5.72
CA ASP A 406 36.44 24.99 -5.99
C ASP A 406 35.37 25.61 -5.05
N MET A 407 35.70 25.74 -3.77
CA MET A 407 34.83 26.36 -2.77
C MET A 407 34.60 27.85 -3.06
N ASN A 408 35.66 28.61 -3.36
CA ASN A 408 35.56 30.02 -3.73
C ASN A 408 34.71 30.21 -5.01
N THR A 409 34.86 29.31 -5.99
CA THR A 409 34.05 29.31 -7.22
C THR A 409 32.57 29.09 -6.90
N PHE A 410 32.26 28.13 -6.03
CA PHE A 410 30.89 27.88 -5.59
C PHE A 410 30.32 29.05 -4.77
N MET A 411 31.09 29.61 -3.84
CA MET A 411 30.71 30.77 -3.03
C MET A 411 30.38 31.99 -3.88
N ALA A 412 31.20 32.27 -4.89
CA ALA A 412 30.91 33.31 -5.88
C ALA A 412 29.60 33.02 -6.63
N HIS A 413 29.32 31.76 -6.99
CA HIS A 413 28.10 31.37 -7.67
C HIS A 413 26.83 31.51 -6.81
N ILE A 414 26.90 31.21 -5.50
CA ILE A 414 25.79 31.44 -4.56
C ILE A 414 25.64 32.90 -4.15
N GLY A 415 26.52 33.79 -4.62
CA GLY A 415 26.44 35.23 -4.36
C GLY A 415 27.03 35.65 -3.02
N VAL A 416 27.79 34.78 -2.35
CA VAL A 416 28.41 35.11 -1.07
C VAL A 416 29.71 35.89 -1.34
N PRO A 417 29.84 37.15 -0.86
CA PRO A 417 30.90 38.06 -1.32
C PRO A 417 32.26 37.86 -0.66
N PHE A 418 32.36 37.02 0.38
CA PHE A 418 33.60 36.81 1.10
C PHE A 418 34.33 35.56 0.59
N LEU A 419 35.62 35.74 0.28
CA LEU A 419 36.52 34.65 -0.09
C LEU A 419 37.01 33.97 1.19
N MET A 420 37.05 32.62 1.20
CA MET A 420 37.51 31.83 2.36
C MET A 420 38.96 32.13 2.74
N VAL A 421 39.78 32.36 1.72
CA VAL A 421 41.21 32.67 1.82
C VAL A 421 41.46 33.76 0.77
N PRO A 422 42.03 34.91 1.13
CA PRO A 422 42.52 35.86 0.13
C PRO A 422 43.39 35.06 -0.85
N PRO A 423 43.17 35.14 -2.17
CA PRO A 423 43.93 34.35 -3.14
C PRO A 423 45.40 34.45 -2.74
N PRO A 424 46.11 33.32 -2.58
CA PRO A 424 47.47 33.35 -2.07
C PRO A 424 48.17 34.41 -2.88
N LYS A 425 48.67 35.46 -2.19
CA LYS A 425 49.44 36.52 -2.87
C LYS A 425 50.44 35.73 -3.65
N GLN A 426 50.31 35.68 -4.98
CA GLN A 426 51.29 35.01 -5.81
C GLN A 426 52.59 35.58 -5.28
N ARG A 427 53.41 34.74 -4.64
CA ARG A 427 54.72 35.14 -4.19
C ARG A 427 55.39 35.41 -5.51
N GLU A 428 55.27 36.66 -5.96
CA GLU A 428 55.89 37.20 -7.15
C GLU A 428 57.31 36.68 -7.02
N THR A 429 57.61 35.64 -7.80
CA THR A 429 58.86 34.93 -7.59
C THR A 429 59.94 35.99 -7.74
N ASN A 430 61.02 35.91 -6.97
CA ASN A 430 62.05 36.96 -7.01
C ASN A 430 62.55 37.22 -8.45
N ALA A 431 62.40 36.23 -9.34
CA ALA A 431 62.58 36.32 -10.79
C ALA A 431 61.61 37.29 -11.49
N GLU A 432 60.33 37.30 -11.13
CA GLU A 432 59.30 38.17 -11.70
C GLU A 432 59.42 39.61 -11.19
N ARG A 433 59.76 39.78 -9.91
CA ARG A 433 60.16 41.10 -9.35
C ARG A 433 61.38 41.67 -10.04
N ARG A 434 62.37 40.82 -10.38
CA ARG A 434 63.56 41.23 -11.15
C ARG A 434 63.24 41.63 -12.59
N LYS A 435 62.22 41.04 -13.22
CA LYS A 435 61.79 41.44 -14.58
C LYS A 435 61.07 42.79 -14.63
N LYS A 436 60.42 43.22 -13.54
CA LYS A 436 59.70 44.50 -13.46
C LYS A 436 60.57 45.69 -13.05
N LEU A 437 61.76 45.43 -12.49
CA LEU A 437 62.77 46.47 -12.29
C LEU A 437 63.50 46.70 -13.62
N ALA A 438 62.98 47.63 -14.41
CA ALA A 438 63.70 48.13 -15.59
C ALA A 438 65.12 48.59 -15.18
N PRO A 439 66.15 48.33 -15.99
CA PRO A 439 67.51 48.75 -15.67
C PRO A 439 67.55 50.28 -15.54
N LEU A 440 67.97 50.76 -14.37
CA LEU A 440 68.16 52.18 -14.10
C LEU A 440 69.26 52.71 -15.05
N ILE A 441 68.86 53.38 -16.13
CA ILE A 441 69.80 54.06 -17.03
C ILE A 441 70.25 55.34 -16.31
N ILE A 442 71.41 55.31 -15.67
CA ILE A 442 72.04 56.49 -15.07
C ILE A 442 72.68 57.29 -16.22
N ASN A 443 71.99 58.34 -16.70
CA ASN A 443 72.57 59.29 -17.64
C ASN A 443 73.48 60.27 -16.88
N THR A 444 74.79 60.00 -16.85
CA THR A 444 75.79 60.99 -16.42
C THR A 444 76.19 61.87 -17.61
N THR A 445 75.37 62.88 -17.94
CA THR A 445 75.78 63.97 -18.84
C THR A 445 76.23 65.16 -18.01
N LEU A 446 77.53 65.21 -17.70
CA LEU A 446 78.24 66.43 -17.34
C LEU A 446 78.17 67.42 -18.51
N GLY A 447 77.45 68.52 -18.34
CA GLY A 447 77.52 69.67 -19.23
C GLY A 447 78.67 70.60 -18.83
N PRO A 448 79.46 71.14 -19.77
CA PRO A 448 80.46 72.15 -19.46
C PRO A 448 79.81 73.53 -19.28
N ILE A 449 80.28 74.22 -18.26
CA ILE A 449 80.00 75.62 -17.92
C ILE A 449 80.61 76.51 -19.01
N ARG A 450 79.81 77.41 -19.60
CA ARG A 450 80.26 78.71 -20.11
C ARG A 450 79.18 79.76 -19.92
#